data_AF-A0A2M8TBE9-F1
#
_entry.id   AF-A0A2M8TBE9-F1
#
_cell.length_a   1.000
_cell.length_b   1.000
_cell.length_c   1.000
_cell.angle_alpha   90.00
_cell.angle_beta   90.00
_cell.angle_gamma   90.00
#
_symmetry.space_group_name_H-M   'P 1'
#
loop_
_entity.id
_entity.type
_entity.pdbx_description
1 polymer ?
#
loop_
_entity_poly.entity_id
_entity_poly.type
_entity_poly.pdbx_seq_one_letter_code
_entity_poly.pdbx_strand_id
1 'polypeptide(L)'
;MTKKDLKKYFENKKDLQKLEEECSKMDSNSIEYMEKECRIYELQDLVLDIDVVIDYLNKDEKKLIYLKFVKKVSNKELSFLYKFDASTIGRKINKIVNKIGDYVCKTKV
;
A
#
# COMPACT_ATOMS: atom_id res chain seq x y z
N MET A 1 9.89 -7.17 -6.34
CA MET A 1 8.46 -6.86 -6.10
C MET A 1 7.79 -6.46 -7.40
N THR A 2 6.52 -6.81 -7.58
CA THR A 2 5.71 -6.51 -8.78
C THR A 2 4.59 -5.51 -8.47
N LYS A 3 3.93 -4.99 -9.52
CA LYS A 3 2.72 -4.17 -9.35
C LYS A 3 1.58 -4.91 -8.65
N LYS A 4 1.51 -6.25 -8.81
CA LYS A 4 0.50 -7.08 -8.17
C LYS A 4 0.73 -7.13 -6.65
N ASP A 5 2.00 -7.26 -6.25
CA ASP A 5 2.37 -7.28 -4.82
C ASP A 5 2.03 -5.94 -4.15
N LEU A 6 2.35 -4.82 -4.81
CA LEU A 6 2.02 -3.50 -4.28
C LEU A 6 0.50 -3.27 -4.20
N LYS A 7 -0.25 -3.77 -5.20
CA LYS A 7 -1.72 -3.73 -5.17
C LYS A 7 -2.28 -4.55 -4.00
N LYS A 8 -1.74 -5.75 -3.76
CA LYS A 8 -2.12 -6.61 -2.63
C LYS A 8 -1.80 -5.94 -1.29
N TYR A 9 -0.67 -5.25 -1.18
CA TYR A 9 -0.33 -4.45 -0.01
C TYR A 9 -1.40 -3.39 0.31
N PHE A 10 -1.86 -2.62 -0.69
CA PHE A 10 -2.92 -1.62 -0.45
C PHE A 10 -4.27 -2.25 -0.09
N GLU A 11 -4.56 -3.44 -0.62
CA GLU A 11 -5.73 -4.23 -0.24
C GLU A 11 -5.62 -4.68 1.23
N ASN A 12 -4.49 -5.29 1.62
CA ASN A 12 -4.21 -5.69 3.01
C ASN A 12 -4.29 -4.51 3.99
N LYS A 13 -3.74 -3.34 3.60
CA LYS A 13 -3.78 -2.13 4.44
C LYS A 13 -5.20 -1.61 4.64
N LYS A 14 -6.06 -1.72 3.62
CA LYS A 14 -7.47 -1.36 3.74
C LYS A 14 -8.22 -2.35 4.63
N ASP A 15 -7.94 -3.64 4.48
CA ASP A 15 -8.56 -4.69 5.29
C ASP A 15 -8.16 -4.56 6.77
N LEU A 16 -6.89 -4.25 7.03
CA LEU A 16 -6.38 -3.94 8.36
C LEU A 16 -7.17 -2.81 9.01
N GLN A 17 -7.31 -1.66 8.32
CA GLN A 17 -8.08 -0.52 8.83
C GLN A 17 -9.54 -0.88 9.13
N LYS A 18 -10.16 -1.71 8.28
CA LYS A 18 -11.53 -2.16 8.48
C LYS A 18 -11.66 -3.06 9.70
N LEU A 19 -10.73 -4.00 9.88
CA LEU A 19 -10.73 -4.89 11.04
C LEU A 19 -10.45 -4.13 12.34
N GLU A 20 -9.50 -3.18 12.34
CA GLU A 20 -9.22 -2.32 13.49
C GLU A 20 -10.48 -1.51 13.89
N GLU A 21 -11.21 -0.96 12.91
CA GLU A 21 -12.45 -0.24 13.18
C GLU A 21 -13.56 -1.17 13.70
N GLU A 22 -13.70 -2.39 13.17
CA GLU A 22 -14.66 -3.37 13.67
C GLU A 22 -14.35 -3.79 15.10
N CYS A 23 -13.10 -4.16 15.40
CA CYS A 23 -12.66 -4.55 16.75
C CYS A 23 -12.86 -3.45 17.78
N SER A 24 -12.73 -2.16 17.39
CA SER A 24 -12.97 -1.03 18.30
C SER A 24 -14.42 -0.93 18.80
N LYS A 25 -15.37 -1.63 18.15
CA LYS A 25 -16.80 -1.62 18.46
C LYS A 25 -17.29 -2.94 19.06
N MET A 26 -16.39 -3.90 19.31
CA MET A 26 -16.73 -5.26 19.77
C MET A 26 -16.37 -5.49 21.24
N ASP A 27 -17.02 -6.49 21.85
CA ASP A 27 -16.64 -7.00 23.17
C ASP A 27 -15.34 -7.82 23.05
N SER A 28 -14.32 -7.39 23.78
CA SER A 28 -12.97 -7.97 23.78
C SER A 28 -12.93 -9.41 24.30
N ASN A 29 -14.01 -9.89 24.94
CA ASN A 29 -14.09 -11.26 25.46
C ASN A 29 -14.74 -12.25 24.47
N SER A 30 -15.15 -11.79 23.29
CA SER A 30 -15.75 -12.67 22.28
C SER A 30 -14.68 -13.45 21.52
N ILE A 31 -15.00 -14.70 21.13
CA ILE A 31 -14.13 -15.51 20.26
C ILE A 31 -13.90 -14.79 18.93
N GLU A 32 -14.94 -14.14 18.38
CA GLU A 32 -14.85 -13.37 17.13
C GLU A 32 -13.84 -12.20 17.24
N TYR A 33 -13.77 -11.53 18.40
CA TYR A 33 -12.77 -10.49 18.64
C TYR A 33 -11.35 -11.07 18.58
N MET A 34 -11.09 -12.18 19.28
CA MET A 34 -9.77 -12.82 19.30
C MET A 34 -9.33 -13.30 17.91
N GLU A 35 -10.25 -13.85 17.11
CA GLU A 35 -9.96 -14.27 15.72
C GLU A 35 -9.61 -13.06 14.83
N LYS A 36 -10.35 -11.96 14.95
CA LYS A 36 -10.06 -10.73 14.21
C LYS A 36 -8.75 -10.08 14.68
N GLU A 37 -8.45 -10.10 15.97
CA GLU A 37 -7.21 -9.57 16.53
C GLU A 37 -5.99 -10.35 16.00
N CYS A 38 -6.05 -11.69 15.96
CA CYS A 38 -5.03 -12.51 15.30
C CYS A 38 -4.80 -12.07 13.85
N ARG A 39 -5.89 -11.85 13.11
CA ARG A 39 -5.80 -11.42 11.70
C ARG A 39 -5.23 -10.01 11.55
N ILE A 40 -5.50 -9.11 12.48
CA ILE A 40 -4.91 -7.76 12.54
C ILE A 40 -3.39 -7.87 12.64
N TYR A 41 -2.87 -8.66 13.59
CA TYR A 41 -1.42 -8.85 13.75
C TYR A 41 -0.76 -9.42 12.49
N GLU A 42 -1.37 -10.44 11.86
CA GLU A 42 -0.86 -10.99 10.58
C GLU A 42 -0.80 -9.92 9.48
N LEU A 43 -1.84 -9.09 9.37
CA LEU A 43 -1.89 -8.03 8.36
C LEU A 43 -0.90 -6.91 8.66
N GLN A 44 -0.71 -6.54 9.94
CA GLN A 44 0.27 -5.55 10.37
C GLN A 44 1.68 -5.96 9.97
N ASP A 45 2.08 -7.21 10.24
CA ASP A 45 3.39 -7.74 9.84
C ASP A 45 3.58 -7.69 8.31
N LEU A 46 2.56 -8.10 7.55
CA LEU A 46 2.60 -8.09 6.08
C LEU A 46 2.72 -6.68 5.46
N VAL A 47 2.23 -5.63 6.15
CA VAL A 47 2.27 -4.26 5.61
C VAL A 47 3.45 -3.44 6.15
N LEU A 48 4.04 -3.85 7.28
CA LEU A 48 5.08 -3.09 7.99
C LEU A 48 6.30 -2.81 7.12
N ASP A 49 6.85 -3.85 6.48
CA ASP A 49 8.02 -3.73 5.60
C ASP A 49 7.81 -2.71 4.47
N ILE A 50 6.61 -2.71 3.89
CA ILE A 50 6.29 -1.83 2.76
C ILE A 50 5.96 -0.41 3.26
N ASP A 51 5.35 -0.26 4.44
CA ASP A 51 5.07 1.03 5.06
C ASP A 51 6.36 1.81 5.33
N VAL A 52 7.35 1.16 5.93
CA VAL A 52 8.68 1.75 6.18
C VAL A 52 9.30 2.23 4.87
N VAL A 53 9.24 1.42 3.82
CA VAL A 53 9.82 1.77 2.51
C VAL A 53 9.05 2.89 1.82
N ILE A 54 7.72 2.89 1.89
CA ILE A 54 6.90 3.98 1.39
C ILE A 54 7.30 5.29 2.08
N ASP A 55 7.69 5.25 3.35
CA ASP A 55 8.10 6.46 4.07
C ASP A 55 9.36 7.13 3.53
N TYR A 56 10.27 6.36 2.92
CA TYR A 56 11.45 6.87 2.21
C TYR A 56 11.17 7.43 0.81
N LEU A 57 9.94 7.32 0.31
CA LEU A 57 9.55 7.97 -0.94
C LEU A 57 9.38 9.47 -0.74
N ASN A 58 9.73 10.25 -1.77
CA ASN A 58 9.45 11.68 -1.72
C ASN A 58 7.94 11.96 -1.85
N LYS A 59 7.53 13.20 -1.55
CA LYS A 59 6.12 13.60 -1.54
C LYS A 59 5.40 13.33 -2.87
N ASP A 60 6.06 13.57 -3.99
CA ASP A 60 5.48 13.36 -5.33
C ASP A 60 5.34 11.88 -5.66
N GLU A 61 6.33 11.07 -5.29
CA GLU A 61 6.30 9.61 -5.42
C GLU A 61 5.15 9.02 -4.58
N LYS A 62 5.05 9.40 -3.30
CA LYS A 62 3.94 9.00 -2.41
C LYS A 62 2.58 9.34 -3.03
N LYS A 63 2.43 10.58 -3.50
CA LYS A 63 1.17 11.06 -4.12
C LYS A 63 0.83 10.29 -5.39
N LEU A 64 1.82 10.01 -6.25
CA LEU A 64 1.59 9.32 -7.51
C LEU A 64 1.15 7.87 -7.28
N ILE A 65 1.76 7.17 -6.32
CA ILE A 65 1.37 5.79 -5.98
C ILE A 65 0.00 5.76 -5.30
N TYR A 66 -0.27 6.67 -4.37
CA TYR A 66 -1.58 6.79 -3.73
C TYR A 66 -2.70 6.98 -4.77
N LEU A 67 -2.54 7.94 -5.69
CA LEU A 67 -3.53 8.16 -6.74
C LEU A 67 -3.70 6.93 -7.63
N LYS A 68 -2.59 6.27 -7.98
CA LYS A 68 -2.62 5.12 -8.89
C LYS A 68 -3.28 3.89 -8.28
N PHE A 69 -2.92 3.52 -7.06
CA PHE A 69 -3.28 2.24 -6.46
C PHE A 69 -4.44 2.34 -5.47
N VAL A 70 -4.54 3.45 -4.73
CA VAL A 70 -5.63 3.67 -3.75
C VAL A 70 -6.84 4.31 -4.43
N LYS A 71 -6.63 5.41 -5.15
CA LYS A 71 -7.72 6.12 -5.87
C LYS A 71 -8.03 5.55 -7.25
N LYS A 72 -7.25 4.55 -7.71
CA LYS A 72 -7.42 3.86 -9.01
C LYS A 72 -7.41 4.81 -10.22
N VAL A 73 -6.73 5.94 -10.12
CA VAL A 73 -6.63 6.94 -11.20
C VAL A 73 -5.82 6.34 -12.36
N SER A 74 -6.35 6.46 -13.57
CA SER A 74 -5.70 5.93 -14.77
C SER A 74 -4.45 6.73 -15.14
N ASN A 75 -3.56 6.13 -15.95
CA ASN A 75 -2.37 6.87 -16.42
C ASN A 75 -2.76 8.07 -17.31
N LYS A 76 -3.92 7.99 -17.97
CA LYS A 76 -4.46 9.07 -18.80
C LYS A 76 -4.93 10.25 -17.94
N GLU A 77 -5.64 9.99 -16.84
CA GLU A 77 -6.04 11.04 -15.90
C GLU A 77 -4.82 11.65 -15.19
N LEU A 78 -3.87 10.82 -14.78
CA LEU A 78 -2.60 11.29 -14.21
C LEU A 78 -1.78 12.12 -15.20
N SER A 79 -1.83 11.83 -16.51
CA SER A 79 -1.15 12.65 -17.51
C SER A 79 -1.67 14.08 -17.55
N PHE A 80 -2.98 14.29 -17.37
CA PHE A 80 -3.56 15.63 -17.29
C PHE A 80 -3.15 16.35 -16.01
N LEU A 81 -3.17 15.66 -14.87
CA LEU A 81 -2.82 16.24 -13.57
C LEU A 81 -1.36 16.68 -13.47
N TYR A 82 -0.45 15.87 -14.01
CA TYR A 82 1.00 16.10 -13.89
C TYR A 82 1.64 16.69 -15.15
N LYS A 83 0.84 16.96 -16.20
CA LYS A 83 1.30 17.51 -17.48
C LYS A 83 2.46 16.71 -18.12
N PHE A 84 2.42 15.39 -17.99
CA PHE A 84 3.33 14.45 -18.66
C PHE A 84 2.53 13.53 -19.57
N ASP A 85 3.13 12.95 -20.60
CA ASP A 85 2.46 11.92 -21.38
C ASP A 85 2.20 10.64 -20.54
N ALA A 86 1.16 9.90 -20.90
CA ALA A 86 0.75 8.70 -20.17
C ALA A 86 1.84 7.61 -20.11
N SER A 87 2.74 7.56 -21.10
CA SER A 87 3.85 6.61 -21.11
C SER A 87 4.91 7.00 -20.07
N THR A 88 5.20 8.29 -19.92
CA THR A 88 6.11 8.84 -18.90
C THR A 88 5.55 8.64 -17.51
N ILE A 89 4.24 8.83 -17.31
CA ILE A 89 3.57 8.46 -16.06
C ILE A 89 3.76 6.96 -15.75
N GLY A 90 3.54 6.09 -16.75
CA GLY A 90 3.75 4.66 -16.61
C GLY A 90 5.19 4.29 -16.22
N ARG A 91 6.18 4.91 -16.86
CA ARG A 91 7.61 4.74 -16.55
C ARG A 91 7.96 5.23 -15.14
N LYS A 92 7.45 6.40 -14.74
CA LYS A 92 7.62 6.92 -13.38
C LYS A 92 7.04 5.95 -12.34
N ILE A 93 5.81 5.49 -12.53
CA ILE A 93 5.19 4.51 -11.62
C ILE A 93 6.04 3.23 -11.53
N ASN A 94 6.49 2.68 -12.67
CA ASN A 94 7.36 1.50 -12.67
C ASN A 94 8.65 1.74 -11.89
N LYS A 95 9.29 2.89 -12.08
CA LYS A 95 10.52 3.24 -11.36
C LYS A 95 10.30 3.27 -9.86
N ILE A 96 9.17 3.81 -9.40
CA ILE A 96 8.88 3.86 -7.96
C ILE A 96 8.52 2.46 -7.42
N VAL A 97 7.76 1.65 -8.15
CA VAL A 97 7.48 0.25 -7.78
C VAL A 97 8.76 -0.56 -7.64
N ASN A 98 9.70 -0.40 -8.57
CA ASN A 98 11.01 -1.05 -8.51
C ASN A 98 11.81 -0.53 -7.31
N LYS A 99 11.84 0.79 -7.10
CA LYS A 99 12.50 1.40 -5.93
C LYS A 99 11.98 0.81 -4.62
N ILE A 100 10.65 0.67 -4.46
CA ILE A 100 10.07 0.02 -3.27
C ILE A 100 10.57 -1.43 -3.17
N GLY A 101 10.52 -2.18 -4.28
CA GLY A 101 10.98 -3.57 -4.31
C GLY A 101 12.44 -3.74 -3.94
N ASP A 102 13.31 -2.84 -4.39
CA ASP A 102 14.74 -2.86 -4.10
C ASP A 102 15.02 -2.63 -2.62
N TYR A 103 14.26 -1.75 -1.96
CA TYR A 103 14.39 -1.54 -0.52
C TYR A 103 13.89 -2.75 0.28
N VAL A 104 12.71 -3.30 -0.06
CA VAL A 104 12.15 -4.48 0.63
C VAL A 104 13.08 -5.69 0.51
N CYS A 105 13.73 -5.89 -0.64
CA CYS A 105 14.70 -6.98 -0.80
C CYS A 105 15.99 -6.77 0.00
N LYS A 106 16.37 -5.51 0.31
CA LYS A 106 17.59 -5.18 1.05
C LYS A 106 17.41 -5.22 2.57
N THR A 107 16.19 -5.10 3.09
CA THR A 107 15.89 -5.19 4.53
C THR A 107 15.75 -6.62 5.05
N LYS A 108 15.69 -7.65 4.20
CA LYS A 108 15.61 -9.07 4.61
C LYS A 108 16.96 -9.69 5.01
N VAL A 109 17.83 -8.92 5.67
CA VAL A 109 19.16 -9.35 6.15
C VAL A 109 19.10 -9.64 7.65
#